data_AF-A0A3A4QLK8-F1
#
_entry.id   AF-A0A3A4QLK8-F1
#
_cell.length_a   1.000
_cell.length_b   1.000
_cell.length_c   1.000
_cell.angle_alpha   90.00
_cell.angle_beta   90.00
_cell.angle_gamma   90.00
#
_symmetry.space_group_name_H-M   'P 1'
#
loop_
_entity.id
_entity.type
_entity.pdbx_description
1 polymer ?
#
loop_
_entity_poly.entity_id
_entity_poly.type
_entity_poly.pdbx_seq_one_letter_code
_entity_poly.pdbx_strand_id
1 'polypeptide(L)'
;MDFKIQLTGLNELLSIIYGNELRLSELLRELGFEESQIEQVRDKHLESVVSQYLEVIHKRLTNDAGKDSYYQILSRRYGLDGEAPEQLSTIADKQNHSPEYLRQLFEEIIQRCRSKTWQVELKKNLKFIVVAEFGKMNERPSREHVAGKLGRLENLRGAADVARLDYEAKRTEILKQIQAELDALDSEYKPILESAEENIAALENEIKTDVLLHGESVTAGSYRATYSQGRISWDNDGLSKYADTHPEVIKFRKQGQPIVSLRIVNKD
;
A
#
# COMPACT_ATOMS: atom_id res chain seq x y z
N MET A 1 -8.32 32.99 -34.70
CA MET A 1 -8.20 32.06 -33.56
C MET A 1 -8.07 32.88 -32.30
N ASP A 2 -8.91 32.65 -31.30
CA ASP A 2 -8.75 33.30 -30.00
C ASP A 2 -7.86 32.43 -29.10
N PHE A 3 -6.64 32.90 -28.85
CA PHE A 3 -5.67 32.21 -28.02
C PHE A 3 -6.14 32.03 -26.57
N LYS A 4 -6.97 32.95 -26.04
CA LYS A 4 -7.52 32.83 -24.68
C LYS A 4 -8.48 31.67 -24.58
N ILE A 5 -9.27 31.43 -25.64
CA ILE A 5 -10.18 30.29 -25.71
C ILE A 5 -9.38 28.99 -25.76
N GLN A 6 -8.34 28.94 -26.59
CA GLN A 6 -7.46 27.77 -26.70
C GLN A 6 -6.74 27.41 -25.39
N LEU A 7 -6.20 28.41 -24.68
CA LEU A 7 -5.53 28.19 -23.39
C LEU A 7 -6.52 27.73 -22.30
N THR A 8 -7.72 28.30 -22.28
CA THR A 8 -8.77 27.90 -21.34
C THR A 8 -9.19 26.45 -21.59
N GLY A 9 -9.45 26.11 -22.86
CA GLY A 9 -9.74 24.74 -23.29
C GLY A 9 -8.65 23.74 -22.96
N LEU A 10 -7.38 24.12 -23.13
CA LEU A 10 -6.25 23.27 -22.76
C LEU A 10 -6.20 23.00 -21.25
N ASN A 11 -6.43 24.01 -20.41
CA ASN A 11 -6.45 23.84 -18.95
C ASN A 11 -7.61 22.93 -18.51
N GLU A 12 -8.78 23.05 -19.14
CA GLU A 12 -9.91 22.15 -18.87
C GLU A 12 -9.59 20.71 -19.28
N LEU A 13 -8.97 20.52 -20.45
CA LEU A 13 -8.54 19.22 -20.93
C LEU A 13 -7.50 18.60 -19.98
N LEU A 14 -6.49 19.37 -19.56
CA LEU A 14 -5.47 18.93 -18.59
C LEU A 14 -6.12 18.49 -17.27
N SER A 15 -7.09 19.26 -16.77
CA SER A 15 -7.78 18.93 -15.53
C SER A 15 -8.51 17.59 -15.63
N ILE A 16 -9.09 17.30 -16.79
CA ILE A 16 -9.81 16.04 -17.04
C ILE A 16 -8.86 14.86 -17.25
N ILE A 17 -7.69 15.09 -17.85
CA ILE A 17 -6.62 14.10 -18.05
C ILE A 17 -6.02 13.67 -16.72
N TYR A 18 -5.69 14.63 -15.85
CA TYR A 18 -4.95 14.37 -14.61
C TYR A 18 -5.86 14.22 -13.37
N GLY A 19 -7.16 14.51 -13.49
CA GLY A 19 -8.17 14.25 -12.47
C GLY A 19 -8.27 15.28 -11.34
N ASN A 20 -7.50 16.37 -11.42
CA ASN A 20 -7.50 17.50 -10.49
C ASN A 20 -7.58 18.80 -11.30
N GLU A 21 -8.02 19.92 -10.71
CA GLU A 21 -7.85 21.24 -11.34
C GLU A 21 -6.35 21.47 -11.58
N LEU A 22 -5.94 21.39 -12.85
CA LEU A 22 -4.53 21.40 -13.21
C LEU A 22 -4.30 22.37 -14.37
N ARG A 23 -3.57 23.44 -14.07
CA ARG A 23 -3.19 24.46 -15.05
C ARG A 23 -1.86 24.12 -15.69
N LEU A 24 -1.63 24.62 -16.90
CA LEU A 24 -0.34 24.45 -17.58
C LEU A 24 0.85 24.92 -16.71
N SER A 25 0.69 26.02 -15.96
CA SER A 25 1.71 26.53 -15.04
C SER A 25 2.02 25.58 -13.88
N GLU A 26 1.02 24.89 -13.36
CA GLU A 26 1.18 23.90 -12.28
C GLU A 26 1.86 22.64 -12.81
N LEU A 27 1.49 22.21 -14.02
CA LEU A 27 2.15 21.10 -14.70
C LEU A 27 3.63 21.38 -14.95
N LEU A 28 3.98 22.61 -15.38
CA LEU A 28 5.37 23.02 -15.54
C LEU A 28 6.12 23.02 -14.20
N ARG A 29 5.48 23.46 -13.11
CA ARG A 29 6.06 23.39 -11.76
C ARG A 29 6.35 21.96 -11.33
N GLU A 30 5.43 21.02 -11.58
CA GLU A 30 5.64 19.59 -11.32
C GLU A 30 6.78 19.00 -12.15
N LEU A 31 6.98 19.49 -13.38
CA LEU A 31 8.06 19.06 -14.27
C LEU A 31 9.45 19.60 -13.84
N GLY A 32 9.49 20.45 -12.82
CA GLY A 32 10.71 21.02 -12.25
C GLY A 32 11.16 22.33 -12.89
N PHE A 33 10.28 23.02 -13.62
CA PHE A 33 10.56 24.38 -14.10
C PHE A 33 10.43 25.39 -12.95
N GLU A 34 11.37 26.33 -12.88
CA GLU A 34 11.36 27.40 -11.89
C GLU A 34 10.28 28.44 -12.18
N GLU A 35 9.88 29.20 -11.16
CA GLU A 35 8.88 30.25 -11.30
C GLU A 35 9.27 31.29 -12.35
N SER A 36 10.54 31.70 -12.38
CA SER A 36 11.08 32.59 -13.42
C SER A 36 10.99 32.00 -14.83
N GLN A 37 11.17 30.69 -14.98
CA GLN A 37 11.04 30.00 -16.26
C GLN A 37 9.57 29.89 -16.68
N ILE A 38 8.67 29.63 -15.73
CA ILE A 38 7.23 29.59 -15.99
C ILE A 38 6.72 30.97 -16.41
N GLU A 39 7.19 32.04 -15.77
CA GLU A 39 6.90 33.42 -16.16
C GLU A 39 7.42 33.74 -17.57
N GLN A 40 8.66 33.34 -17.88
CA GLN A 40 9.20 33.50 -19.24
C GLN A 40 8.39 32.76 -20.30
N VAL A 41 7.95 31.52 -20.01
CA VAL A 41 7.06 30.79 -20.90
C VAL A 41 5.75 31.55 -21.08
N ARG A 42 5.13 32.02 -19.99
CA ARG A 42 3.86 32.76 -20.03
C ARG A 42 3.96 34.04 -20.87
N ASP A 43 5.05 34.78 -20.73
CA ASP A 43 5.15 36.13 -21.27
C ASP A 43 5.67 36.15 -22.72
N LYS A 44 6.47 35.15 -23.13
CA LYS A 44 7.13 35.13 -24.45
C LYS A 44 6.83 33.91 -25.32
N HIS A 45 6.55 32.75 -24.73
CA HIS A 45 6.55 31.47 -25.45
C HIS A 45 5.24 30.69 -25.36
N LEU A 46 4.22 31.27 -24.72
CA LEU A 46 2.99 30.57 -24.35
C LEU A 46 2.26 30.04 -25.58
N GLU A 47 2.16 30.84 -26.64
CA GLU A 47 1.50 30.47 -27.89
C GLU A 47 2.24 29.36 -28.64
N SER A 48 3.58 29.44 -28.71
CA SER A 48 4.43 28.41 -29.33
C SER A 48 4.34 27.07 -28.58
N VAL A 49 4.45 27.11 -27.24
CA VAL A 49 4.37 25.92 -26.39
C VAL A 49 2.99 25.26 -26.48
N VAL A 50 1.91 26.04 -26.41
CA VAL A 50 0.54 25.52 -26.53
C VAL A 50 0.31 24.90 -27.90
N SER A 51 0.74 25.56 -28.97
CA SER A 51 0.57 25.06 -30.34
C SER A 51 1.32 23.74 -30.57
N GLN A 52 2.59 23.66 -30.18
CA GLN A 52 3.39 22.44 -30.28
C GLN A 52 2.84 21.32 -29.39
N TYR A 53 2.33 21.66 -28.20
CA TYR A 53 1.77 20.68 -27.29
C TYR A 53 0.45 20.09 -27.80
N LEU A 54 -0.41 20.93 -28.41
CA LEU A 54 -1.63 20.47 -29.09
C LEU A 54 -1.31 19.61 -30.30
N GLU A 55 -0.25 19.94 -31.06
CA GLU A 55 0.21 19.11 -32.17
C GLU A 55 0.68 17.72 -31.69
N VAL A 56 1.35 17.64 -30.54
CA VAL A 56 1.72 16.35 -29.92
C VAL A 56 0.47 15.56 -29.51
N ILE A 57 -0.52 16.22 -28.92
CA ILE A 57 -1.80 15.57 -28.57
C ILE A 57 -2.49 15.06 -29.84
N HIS A 58 -2.55 15.87 -30.90
CA HIS A 58 -3.13 15.50 -32.19
C HIS A 58 -2.43 14.29 -32.80
N LYS A 59 -1.10 14.37 -33.02
CA LYS A 59 -0.30 13.27 -33.56
C LYS A 59 -0.49 11.97 -32.78
N ARG A 60 -0.61 12.06 -31.46
CA ARG A 60 -0.79 10.89 -30.60
C ARG A 60 -2.20 10.33 -30.64
N LEU A 61 -3.23 11.15 -30.80
CA LEU A 61 -4.58 10.63 -31.00
C LEU A 61 -4.75 10.02 -32.41
N THR A 62 -4.02 10.55 -33.40
CA THR A 62 -4.09 10.08 -34.79
C THR A 62 -3.26 8.82 -35.04
N ASN A 63 -2.01 8.73 -34.56
CA ASN A 63 -1.13 7.55 -34.80
C ASN A 63 -1.64 6.27 -34.13
N ASP A 64 -2.39 6.41 -33.05
CA ASP A 64 -2.64 5.37 -32.07
C ASP A 64 -4.05 4.76 -32.25
N ALA A 65 -4.86 5.35 -33.15
CA ALA A 65 -6.20 4.88 -33.54
C ALA A 65 -6.53 5.07 -35.05
N GLY A 66 -5.72 5.79 -35.82
CA GLY A 66 -6.00 6.13 -37.23
C GLY A 66 -7.20 7.06 -37.44
N LYS A 67 -7.79 7.58 -36.35
CA LYS A 67 -9.03 8.35 -36.37
C LYS A 67 -8.76 9.82 -36.06
N ASP A 68 -8.55 10.63 -37.10
CA ASP A 68 -8.46 12.09 -37.00
C ASP A 68 -9.69 12.70 -36.29
N SER A 69 -10.82 11.99 -36.34
CA SER A 69 -12.06 12.35 -35.64
C SER A 69 -11.92 12.48 -34.11
N TYR A 70 -11.00 11.77 -33.45
CA TYR A 70 -10.84 11.85 -31.99
C TYR A 70 -10.32 13.23 -31.56
N TYR A 71 -9.34 13.76 -32.30
CA TYR A 71 -8.82 15.09 -32.04
C TYR A 71 -9.84 16.17 -32.41
N GLN A 72 -10.58 16.01 -33.53
CA GLN A 72 -11.61 16.96 -33.94
C GLN A 72 -12.76 17.08 -32.92
N ILE A 73 -13.17 15.96 -32.30
CA ILE A 73 -14.20 15.97 -31.26
C ILE A 73 -13.69 16.71 -30.01
N LEU A 74 -12.44 16.47 -29.59
CA LEU A 74 -11.84 17.19 -28.47
C LEU A 74 -11.63 18.68 -28.78
N SER A 75 -11.17 19.00 -29.99
CA SER A 75 -10.91 20.38 -30.39
C SER A 75 -12.18 21.22 -30.38
N ARG A 76 -13.28 20.67 -30.90
CA ARG A 76 -14.59 21.35 -30.89
C ARG A 76 -15.23 21.39 -29.51
N ARG A 77 -15.03 20.36 -28.69
CA ARG A 77 -15.58 20.31 -27.33
C ARG A 77 -14.94 21.34 -26.39
N TYR A 78 -13.63 21.52 -26.49
CA TYR A 78 -12.86 22.39 -25.59
C TYR A 78 -12.40 23.70 -26.25
N GLY A 79 -12.62 23.90 -27.55
CA GLY A 79 -12.14 25.09 -28.27
C GLY A 79 -10.62 25.09 -28.50
N LEU A 80 -10.00 23.91 -28.70
CA LEU A 80 -8.54 23.79 -28.89
C LEU A 80 -8.06 24.36 -30.23
N ASP A 81 -8.99 24.64 -31.16
CA ASP A 81 -8.77 25.33 -32.43
C ASP A 81 -8.99 26.86 -32.33
N GLY A 82 -9.31 27.37 -31.14
CA GLY A 82 -9.55 28.79 -30.90
C GLY A 82 -10.94 29.26 -31.34
N GLU A 83 -11.87 28.34 -31.57
CA GLU A 83 -13.30 28.59 -31.70
C GLU A 83 -14.04 28.33 -30.37
N ALA A 84 -15.25 28.89 -30.21
CA ALA A 84 -16.02 28.71 -28.98
C ALA A 84 -16.37 27.24 -28.74
N PRO A 85 -16.22 26.73 -27.50
CA PRO A 85 -16.48 25.33 -27.19
C PRO A 85 -17.94 24.97 -27.44
N GLU A 86 -18.16 23.84 -28.12
CA GLU A 86 -19.49 23.35 -28.48
C GLU A 86 -19.96 22.21 -27.55
N GLN A 87 -21.29 22.04 -27.46
CA GLN A 87 -21.86 20.87 -26.78
C GLN A 87 -21.76 19.63 -27.67
N LEU A 88 -21.62 18.46 -27.03
CA LEU A 88 -21.55 17.17 -27.74
C LEU A 88 -22.81 16.90 -28.59
N SER A 89 -23.98 17.43 -28.20
CA SER A 89 -25.20 17.39 -29.02
C SER A 89 -25.05 18.14 -30.35
N THR A 90 -24.56 19.38 -30.30
CA THR A 90 -24.33 20.22 -31.49
C THR A 90 -23.25 19.64 -32.40
N ILE A 91 -22.22 19.02 -31.83
CA ILE A 91 -21.17 18.34 -32.60
C ILE A 91 -21.74 17.09 -33.30
N ALA A 92 -22.60 16.33 -32.62
CA ALA A 92 -23.24 15.14 -33.18
C ALA A 92 -24.17 15.48 -34.35
N ASP A 93 -24.96 16.54 -34.22
CA ASP A 93 -25.84 17.05 -35.28
C ASP A 93 -25.05 17.48 -36.53
N LYS A 94 -23.91 18.17 -36.33
CA LYS A 94 -23.02 18.60 -37.42
C LYS A 94 -22.31 17.44 -38.12
N GLN A 95 -22.06 16.33 -37.42
CA GLN A 95 -21.39 15.14 -37.95
C GLN A 95 -22.35 14.04 -38.42
N ASN A 96 -23.68 14.29 -38.41
CA ASN A 96 -24.72 13.29 -38.74
C ASN A 96 -24.61 11.99 -37.91
N HIS A 97 -24.20 12.09 -36.65
CA HIS A 97 -24.09 10.97 -35.72
C HIS A 97 -25.11 11.07 -34.58
N SER A 98 -25.48 9.94 -33.97
CA SER A 98 -26.34 9.97 -32.78
C SER A 98 -25.57 10.61 -31.59
N PRO A 99 -26.22 11.46 -30.78
CA PRO A 99 -25.63 12.04 -29.57
C PRO A 99 -25.10 10.99 -28.58
N GLU A 100 -25.76 9.84 -28.48
CA GLU A 100 -25.36 8.71 -27.63
C GLU A 100 -24.06 8.08 -28.13
N TYR A 101 -23.93 7.89 -29.45
CA TYR A 101 -22.71 7.38 -30.07
C TYR A 101 -21.52 8.33 -29.81
N LEU A 102 -21.74 9.64 -29.96
CA LEU A 102 -20.69 10.63 -29.73
C LEU A 102 -20.28 10.70 -28.25
N ARG A 103 -21.22 10.50 -27.30
CA ARG A 103 -20.91 10.39 -25.87
C ARG A 103 -20.06 9.17 -25.54
N GLN A 104 -20.42 8.00 -26.06
CA GLN A 104 -19.62 6.78 -25.86
C GLN A 104 -18.20 6.94 -26.43
N LEU A 105 -18.09 7.52 -27.64
CA LEU A 105 -16.81 7.79 -28.26
C LEU A 105 -15.98 8.79 -27.45
N PHE A 106 -16.61 9.82 -26.89
CA PHE A 106 -15.96 10.80 -26.02
C PHE A 106 -15.46 10.16 -24.72
N GLU A 107 -16.25 9.29 -24.08
CA GLU A 107 -15.81 8.55 -22.89
C GLU A 107 -14.60 7.65 -23.18
N GLU A 108 -14.58 6.97 -24.33
CA GLU A 108 -13.44 6.17 -24.78
C GLU A 108 -12.17 7.02 -24.92
N ILE A 109 -12.29 8.21 -25.54
CA ILE A 109 -11.18 9.16 -25.69
C ILE A 109 -10.65 9.59 -24.32
N ILE A 110 -11.53 9.99 -23.40
CA ILE A 110 -11.12 10.44 -22.07
C ILE A 110 -10.48 9.31 -21.25
N GLN A 111 -11.02 8.10 -21.29
CA GLN A 111 -10.42 6.94 -20.61
C GLN A 111 -9.00 6.67 -21.09
N ARG A 112 -8.77 6.76 -22.40
CA ARG A 112 -7.43 6.60 -22.98
C ARG A 112 -6.48 7.69 -22.51
N CYS A 113 -6.93 8.94 -22.55
CA CYS A 113 -6.15 10.09 -22.08
C CYS A 113 -5.82 10.01 -20.57
N ARG A 114 -6.66 9.36 -19.77
CA ARG A 114 -6.42 9.13 -18.33
C ARG A 114 -5.47 7.98 -18.01
N SER A 115 -5.02 7.22 -19.02
CA SER A 115 -4.07 6.14 -18.77
C SER A 115 -2.71 6.68 -18.29
N LYS A 116 -2.08 5.99 -17.33
CA LYS A 116 -0.79 6.40 -16.74
C LYS A 116 0.31 6.52 -17.80
N THR A 117 0.32 5.61 -18.78
CA THR A 117 1.27 5.63 -19.90
C THR A 117 1.08 6.87 -20.77
N TRP A 118 -0.16 7.31 -20.98
CA TRP A 118 -0.45 8.51 -21.75
C TRP A 118 -0.04 9.78 -21.00
N GLN A 119 -0.39 9.87 -19.72
CA GLN A 119 0.02 10.96 -18.83
C GLN A 119 1.55 11.13 -18.74
N VAL A 120 2.31 10.06 -18.51
CA VAL A 120 3.78 10.11 -18.38
C VAL A 120 4.44 10.63 -19.66
N GLU A 121 4.02 10.12 -20.81
CA GLU A 121 4.57 10.54 -22.09
C GLU A 121 4.15 11.97 -22.47
N LEU A 122 2.94 12.43 -22.12
CA LEU A 122 2.57 13.83 -22.30
C LEU A 122 3.44 14.76 -21.46
N LYS A 123 3.64 14.43 -20.18
CA LYS A 123 4.55 15.15 -19.28
C LYS A 123 5.97 15.25 -19.86
N LYS A 124 6.47 14.14 -20.39
CA LYS A 124 7.79 14.06 -21.05
C LYS A 124 7.85 14.93 -22.30
N ASN A 125 6.86 14.87 -23.18
CA ASN A 125 6.82 15.68 -24.39
C ASN A 125 6.69 17.18 -24.09
N LEU A 126 5.85 17.57 -23.12
CA LEU A 126 5.74 18.96 -22.67
C LEU A 126 7.09 19.48 -22.17
N LYS A 127 7.81 18.68 -21.37
CA LYS A 127 9.15 19.02 -20.91
C LYS A 127 10.12 19.25 -22.09
N PHE A 128 10.10 18.38 -23.10
CA PHE A 128 10.96 18.53 -24.28
C PHE A 128 10.62 19.76 -25.12
N ILE A 129 9.33 20.06 -25.31
CA ILE A 129 8.87 21.26 -26.02
C ILE A 129 9.41 22.51 -25.34
N VAL A 130 9.18 22.63 -24.03
CA VAL A 130 9.61 23.82 -23.28
C VAL A 130 11.14 23.95 -23.26
N VAL A 131 11.86 22.84 -23.12
CA VAL A 131 13.34 22.84 -23.21
C VAL A 131 13.82 23.22 -24.62
N ALA A 132 13.13 22.79 -25.67
CA ALA A 132 13.47 23.14 -27.05
C ALA A 132 13.24 24.64 -27.30
N GLU A 133 12.15 25.22 -26.79
CA GLU A 133 11.89 26.66 -26.89
C GLU A 133 12.97 27.49 -26.18
N PHE A 134 13.33 27.15 -24.93
CA PHE A 134 14.45 27.79 -24.25
C PHE A 134 15.79 27.58 -24.96
N GLY A 135 15.95 26.46 -25.67
CA GLY A 135 17.13 26.12 -26.45
C GLY A 135 17.33 26.98 -27.70
N LYS A 136 16.26 27.51 -28.30
CA LYS A 136 16.32 28.30 -29.54
C LYS A 136 16.85 29.72 -29.34
N MET A 137 16.78 30.28 -28.13
CA MET A 137 17.10 31.70 -27.87
C MET A 137 18.20 31.95 -26.84
N ASN A 138 19.05 30.96 -26.54
CA ASN A 138 20.13 31.09 -25.57
C ASN A 138 19.65 31.40 -24.12
N GLU A 139 18.36 31.21 -23.83
CA GLU A 139 17.72 31.37 -22.51
C GLU A 139 17.97 30.13 -21.61
N ARG A 140 19.07 29.41 -21.86
CA ARG A 140 19.48 28.25 -21.05
C ARG A 140 19.99 28.76 -19.70
N PRO A 141 19.72 28.03 -18.60
CA PRO A 141 20.26 28.40 -17.30
C PRO A 141 21.79 28.46 -17.38
N SER A 142 22.37 29.51 -16.78
CA SER A 142 23.82 29.67 -16.75
C SER A 142 24.48 28.52 -15.99
N ARG A 143 25.74 28.20 -16.33
CA ARG A 143 26.53 27.19 -15.61
C ARG A 143 26.62 27.52 -14.13
N GLU A 144 26.75 28.80 -13.78
CA GLU A 144 26.81 29.29 -12.41
C GLU A 144 25.52 29.02 -11.64
N HIS A 145 24.35 29.21 -12.28
CA HIS A 145 23.06 28.89 -11.67
C HIS A 145 22.94 27.40 -11.32
N VAL A 146 23.33 26.53 -12.25
CA VAL A 146 23.32 25.08 -12.02
C VAL A 146 24.33 24.69 -10.93
N ALA A 147 25.54 25.25 -10.96
CA ALA A 147 26.55 25.01 -9.93
C ALA A 147 26.07 25.46 -8.54
N GLY A 148 25.40 26.61 -8.45
CA GLY A 148 24.80 27.09 -7.20
C GLY A 148 23.75 26.14 -6.64
N LYS A 149 22.90 25.54 -7.50
CA LYS A 149 21.95 24.50 -7.07
C LYS A 149 22.63 23.24 -6.58
N LEU A 150 23.70 22.81 -7.24
CA LEU A 150 24.47 21.64 -6.83
C LEU A 150 25.12 21.86 -5.46
N GLY A 151 25.70 23.05 -5.21
CA GLY A 151 26.23 23.40 -3.89
C GLY A 151 25.14 23.44 -2.80
N ARG A 152 23.95 23.96 -3.12
CA ARG A 152 22.79 23.89 -2.19
C ARG A 152 22.38 22.44 -1.89
N LEU A 153 22.37 21.57 -2.90
CA LEU A 153 22.04 20.16 -2.73
C LEU A 153 23.07 19.44 -1.86
N GLU A 154 24.36 19.72 -2.05
CA GLU A 154 25.45 19.20 -1.23
C GLU A 154 25.28 19.61 0.24
N ASN A 155 25.00 20.89 0.50
CA ASN A 155 24.74 21.39 1.87
C ASN A 155 23.53 20.70 2.51
N LEU A 156 22.43 20.53 1.77
CA LEU A 156 21.24 19.85 2.27
C LEU A 156 21.51 18.38 2.60
N ARG A 157 22.29 17.68 1.77
CA ARG A 157 22.69 16.30 2.05
C ARG A 157 23.60 16.22 3.26
N GLY A 158 24.60 17.09 3.37
CA GLY A 158 25.48 17.17 4.52
C GLY A 158 24.70 17.41 5.83
N ALA A 159 23.75 18.35 5.82
CA ALA A 159 22.89 18.60 6.98
C ALA A 159 22.02 17.40 7.35
N ALA A 160 21.47 16.69 6.36
CA ALA A 160 20.67 15.48 6.59
C ALA A 160 21.52 14.34 7.19
N ASP A 161 22.77 14.17 6.73
CA ASP A 161 23.67 13.16 7.27
C ASP A 161 24.08 13.46 8.72
N VAL A 162 24.38 14.71 9.06
CA VAL A 162 24.63 15.12 10.45
C VAL A 162 23.42 14.83 11.34
N ALA A 163 22.21 15.22 10.90
CA ALA A 163 20.99 14.96 11.66
C ALA A 163 20.72 13.46 11.87
N ARG A 164 21.04 12.62 10.87
CA ARG A 164 20.94 11.16 11.00
C ARG A 164 21.90 10.60 12.04
N LEU A 165 23.16 11.05 12.03
CA LEU A 165 24.15 10.61 13.02
C LEU A 165 23.74 11.03 14.44
N ASP A 166 23.27 12.26 14.63
CA ASP A 166 22.77 12.75 15.91
C ASP A 166 21.56 11.95 16.41
N TYR A 167 20.65 11.59 15.49
CA TYR A 167 19.51 10.74 15.80
C TYR A 167 19.94 9.34 16.26
N GLU A 168 20.86 8.70 15.53
CA GLU A 168 21.36 7.36 15.86
C GLU A 168 22.10 7.35 17.20
N ALA A 169 22.89 8.39 17.47
CA ALA A 169 23.59 8.57 18.75
C ALA A 169 22.60 8.68 19.93
N LYS A 170 21.63 9.59 19.84
CA LYS A 170 20.58 9.76 20.86
C LYS A 170 19.76 8.49 21.06
N ARG A 171 19.40 7.81 19.98
CA ARG A 171 18.66 6.53 20.04
C ARG A 171 19.44 5.47 20.80
N THR A 172 20.75 5.38 20.55
CA THR A 172 21.64 4.41 21.20
C THR A 172 21.80 4.71 22.69
N GLU A 173 21.91 5.99 23.05
CA GLU A 173 21.97 6.43 24.46
C GLU A 173 20.70 6.09 25.22
N ILE A 174 19.53 6.40 24.65
CA ILE A 174 18.22 6.06 25.23
C ILE A 174 18.07 4.54 25.41
N LEU A 175 18.43 3.76 24.38
CA LEU A 175 18.38 2.30 24.45
C LEU A 175 19.28 1.74 25.54
N LYS A 176 20.49 2.29 25.70
CA LYS A 176 21.42 1.85 26.75
C LYS A 176 20.86 2.09 28.15
N GLN A 177 20.21 3.23 28.37
CA GLN A 177 19.57 3.53 29.66
C GLN A 177 18.43 2.56 29.95
N ILE A 178 17.51 2.39 28.99
CA ILE A 178 16.35 1.50 29.16
C ILE A 178 16.80 0.05 29.36
N GLN A 179 17.82 -0.41 28.63
CA GLN A 179 18.34 -1.76 28.80
C GLN A 179 18.91 -1.98 30.21
N ALA A 180 19.64 -1.00 30.76
CA ALA A 180 20.15 -1.10 32.12
C ALA A 180 19.03 -1.14 33.17
N GLU A 181 17.95 -0.39 32.97
CA GLU A 181 16.76 -0.43 33.83
C GLU A 181 16.05 -1.79 33.76
N LEU A 182 15.94 -2.39 32.57
CA LEU A 182 15.37 -3.72 32.38
C LEU A 182 16.24 -4.81 33.00
N ASP A 183 17.56 -4.77 32.79
CA ASP A 183 18.49 -5.75 33.35
C ASP A 183 18.49 -5.71 34.89
N ALA A 184 18.34 -4.52 35.49
CA ALA A 184 18.19 -4.35 36.93
C ALA A 184 16.87 -4.95 37.45
N LEU A 185 15.76 -4.70 36.73
CA LEU A 185 14.45 -5.27 37.06
C LEU A 185 14.48 -6.80 37.00
N ASP A 186 15.04 -7.37 35.94
CA ASP A 186 15.18 -8.82 35.79
C ASP A 186 16.03 -9.41 36.92
N SER A 187 17.12 -8.75 37.30
CA SER A 187 17.98 -9.19 38.40
C SER A 187 17.27 -9.19 39.75
N GLU A 188 16.34 -8.25 39.98
CA GLU A 188 15.56 -8.16 41.22
C GLU A 188 14.45 -9.21 41.27
N TYR A 189 13.66 -9.34 40.20
CA TYR A 189 12.42 -10.12 40.24
C TYR A 189 12.57 -11.56 39.80
N LYS A 190 13.49 -11.88 38.88
CA LYS A 190 13.69 -13.25 38.40
C LYS A 190 13.94 -14.27 39.52
N PRO A 191 14.84 -14.05 40.49
CA PRO A 191 15.05 -15.03 41.56
C PRO A 191 13.82 -15.17 42.48
N ILE A 192 13.05 -14.09 42.67
CA ILE A 192 11.81 -14.13 43.47
C ILE A 192 10.76 -14.96 42.76
N LEU A 193 10.60 -14.78 41.45
CA LEU A 193 9.66 -15.54 40.63
C LEU A 193 10.07 -17.02 40.55
N GLU A 194 11.33 -17.32 40.27
CA GLU A 194 11.85 -18.70 40.24
C GLU A 194 11.65 -19.39 41.59
N SER A 195 11.98 -18.72 42.71
CA SER A 195 11.73 -19.25 44.04
C SER A 195 10.24 -19.48 44.33
N ALA A 196 9.37 -18.56 43.92
CA ALA A 196 7.92 -18.72 44.09
C ALA A 196 7.38 -19.92 43.29
N GLU A 197 7.83 -20.09 42.03
CA GLU A 197 7.46 -21.23 41.19
C GLU A 197 7.94 -22.56 41.77
N GLU A 198 9.17 -22.62 42.27
CA GLU A 198 9.71 -23.80 42.96
C GLU A 198 8.88 -24.16 44.20
N ASN A 199 8.54 -23.16 45.03
CA ASN A 199 7.71 -23.35 46.22
C ASN A 199 6.29 -23.81 45.86
N ILE A 200 5.69 -23.24 44.80
CA ILE A 200 4.38 -23.67 44.30
C ILE A 200 4.45 -25.13 43.85
N ALA A 201 5.44 -25.50 43.03
CA ALA A 201 5.59 -26.86 42.53
C ALA A 201 5.82 -27.87 43.66
N ALA A 202 6.62 -27.51 44.67
CA ALA A 202 6.84 -28.33 45.87
C ALA A 202 5.52 -28.55 46.62
N LEU A 203 4.78 -27.48 46.93
CA LEU A 203 3.51 -27.56 47.63
C LEU A 203 2.44 -28.34 46.84
N GLU A 204 2.39 -28.18 45.52
CA GLU A 204 1.50 -28.98 44.67
C GLU A 204 1.80 -30.48 44.76
N ASN A 205 3.07 -30.87 44.84
CA ASN A 205 3.48 -32.26 44.99
C ASN A 205 3.18 -32.80 46.39
N GLU A 206 3.33 -31.98 47.43
CA GLU A 206 2.89 -32.31 48.79
C GLU A 206 1.38 -32.54 48.82
N ILE A 207 0.57 -31.62 48.27
CA ILE A 207 -0.89 -31.75 48.19
C ILE A 207 -1.29 -33.02 47.42
N LYS A 208 -0.64 -33.32 46.28
CA LYS A 208 -0.91 -34.56 45.53
C LYS A 208 -0.64 -35.80 46.38
N THR A 209 0.48 -35.83 47.09
CA THR A 209 0.84 -36.94 47.99
C THR A 209 -0.18 -37.11 49.11
N ASP A 210 -0.56 -36.02 49.77
CA ASP A 210 -1.51 -36.03 50.87
C ASP A 210 -2.91 -36.47 50.43
N VAL A 211 -3.36 -36.02 49.26
CA VAL A 211 -4.66 -36.43 48.68
C VAL A 211 -4.66 -37.91 48.31
N LEU A 212 -3.53 -38.45 47.82
CA LEU A 212 -3.37 -39.89 47.58
C LEU A 212 -3.43 -40.70 48.87
N LEU A 213 -2.80 -40.22 49.96
CA LEU A 213 -2.85 -40.86 51.28
C LEU A 213 -4.24 -40.76 51.93
N HIS A 214 -4.94 -39.64 51.71
CA HIS A 214 -6.28 -39.41 52.24
C HIS A 214 -7.35 -40.25 51.52
N GLY A 215 -7.20 -40.47 50.22
CA GLY A 215 -8.08 -41.35 49.43
C GLY A 215 -9.43 -40.76 49.02
N GLU A 216 -9.62 -39.44 49.20
CA GLU A 216 -10.83 -38.71 48.80
C GLU A 216 -10.47 -37.36 48.15
N SER A 217 -11.40 -36.81 47.35
CA SER A 217 -11.20 -35.51 46.70
C SER A 217 -11.40 -34.37 47.69
N VAL A 218 -10.51 -33.37 47.69
CA VAL A 218 -10.56 -32.24 48.63
C VAL A 218 -10.71 -30.92 47.86
N THR A 219 -11.54 -30.02 48.38
CA THR A 219 -11.74 -28.67 47.83
C THR A 219 -11.49 -27.64 48.92
N ALA A 220 -10.68 -26.62 48.64
CA ALA A 220 -10.42 -25.51 49.55
C ALA A 220 -10.12 -24.21 48.78
N GLY A 221 -10.80 -23.12 49.14
CA GLY A 221 -10.67 -21.84 48.44
C GLY A 221 -10.97 -21.96 46.95
N SER A 222 -10.03 -21.50 46.11
CA SER A 222 -10.12 -21.55 44.64
C SER A 222 -9.56 -22.84 44.03
N TYR A 223 -9.05 -23.78 44.83
CA TYR A 223 -8.40 -25.01 44.34
C TYR A 223 -9.21 -26.27 44.69
N ARG A 224 -9.15 -27.28 43.82
CA ARG A 224 -9.71 -28.62 44.03
C ARG A 224 -8.70 -29.67 43.60
N ALA A 225 -8.40 -30.62 44.49
CA ALA A 225 -7.65 -31.81 44.19
C ALA A 225 -8.61 -33.00 44.06
N THR A 226 -8.64 -33.63 42.89
CA THR A 226 -9.54 -34.76 42.60
C THR A 226 -8.80 -36.08 42.78
N TYR A 227 -9.25 -36.89 43.73
CA TYR A 227 -8.80 -38.27 43.88
C TYR A 227 -9.68 -39.19 43.01
N SER A 228 -9.03 -40.02 42.19
CA SER A 228 -9.67 -41.09 41.44
C SER A 228 -9.00 -42.40 41.78
N GLN A 229 -9.77 -43.39 42.21
CA GLN A 229 -9.25 -44.73 42.46
C GLN A 229 -8.61 -45.28 41.18
N GLY A 230 -7.43 -45.92 41.34
CA GLY A 230 -6.71 -46.53 40.23
C GLY A 230 -7.64 -47.42 39.40
N ARG A 231 -7.64 -47.23 38.08
CA ARG A 231 -8.52 -47.97 37.19
C ARG A 231 -8.18 -49.45 37.26
N ILE A 232 -9.13 -50.27 37.69
CA ILE A 232 -9.03 -51.72 37.55
C ILE A 232 -9.22 -52.04 36.06
N SER A 233 -8.11 -52.26 35.36
CA SER A 233 -8.10 -52.81 34.02
C SER A 233 -7.87 -54.30 34.09
N TRP A 234 -8.73 -55.06 33.42
CA TRP A 234 -8.51 -56.48 33.24
C TRP A 234 -7.65 -56.73 32.00
N ASP A 235 -6.78 -57.74 32.07
CA ASP A 235 -6.11 -58.26 30.89
C ASP A 235 -7.14 -58.97 30.00
N ASN A 236 -7.58 -58.26 28.97
CA ASN A 236 -8.59 -58.76 28.04
C ASN A 236 -8.13 -60.01 27.30
N ASP A 237 -6.83 -60.17 27.04
CA ASP A 237 -6.29 -61.32 26.33
C ASP A 237 -6.27 -62.54 27.26
N GLY A 238 -5.81 -62.36 28.50
CA GLY A 238 -5.90 -63.38 29.55
C GLY A 238 -7.33 -63.84 29.82
N LEU A 239 -8.27 -62.90 29.95
CA LEU A 239 -9.70 -63.20 30.12
C LEU A 239 -10.32 -63.92 28.92
N SER A 240 -9.91 -63.55 27.71
CA SER A 240 -10.41 -64.22 26.50
C SER A 240 -9.98 -65.68 26.46
N LYS A 241 -8.72 -65.98 26.83
CA LYS A 241 -8.23 -67.37 26.93
C LYS A 241 -8.91 -68.15 28.06
N TYR A 242 -9.17 -67.52 29.20
CA TYR A 242 -9.90 -68.15 30.30
C TYR A 242 -11.32 -68.55 29.86
N ALA A 243 -11.99 -67.68 29.11
CA ALA A 243 -13.34 -67.91 28.58
C ALA A 243 -13.45 -69.11 27.63
N ASP A 244 -12.36 -69.55 26.99
CA ASP A 244 -12.35 -70.76 26.14
C ASP A 244 -12.60 -72.04 26.96
N THR A 245 -12.13 -72.07 28.21
CA THR A 245 -12.29 -73.21 29.13
C THR A 245 -13.48 -73.06 30.08
N HIS A 246 -13.97 -71.83 30.25
CA HIS A 246 -15.07 -71.46 31.15
C HIS A 246 -16.04 -70.51 30.42
N PRO A 247 -16.89 -71.04 29.51
CA PRO A 247 -17.76 -70.23 28.63
C PRO A 247 -18.83 -69.43 29.38
N GLU A 248 -19.11 -69.77 30.65
CA GLU A 248 -20.04 -69.03 31.50
C GLU A 248 -19.65 -67.56 31.66
N VAL A 249 -18.36 -67.22 31.54
CA VAL A 249 -17.85 -65.85 31.67
C VAL A 249 -18.24 -64.99 30.45
N ILE A 250 -18.45 -65.60 29.28
CA ILE A 250 -18.79 -64.89 28.04
C ILE A 250 -20.12 -64.11 28.18
N LYS A 251 -21.07 -64.64 28.97
CA LYS A 251 -22.37 -63.99 29.22
C LYS A 251 -22.24 -62.62 29.90
N PHE A 252 -21.12 -62.34 30.56
CA PHE A 252 -20.86 -61.07 31.23
C PHE A 252 -20.07 -60.07 30.37
N ARG A 253 -19.60 -60.47 29.18
CA ARG A 253 -18.90 -59.59 28.24
C ARG A 253 -19.88 -58.59 27.62
N LYS A 254 -19.64 -57.29 27.83
CA LYS A 254 -20.37 -56.20 27.16
C LYS A 254 -19.44 -55.49 26.17
N GLN A 255 -19.86 -55.37 24.92
CA GLN A 255 -19.10 -54.62 23.89
C GLN A 255 -19.78 -53.27 23.64
N GLY A 256 -19.04 -52.19 23.86
CA GLY A 256 -19.48 -50.83 23.55
C GLY A 256 -19.42 -50.51 22.05
N GLN A 257 -20.08 -49.43 21.65
CA GLN A 257 -20.03 -48.95 20.27
C GLN A 257 -18.61 -48.44 19.92
N PRO A 258 -18.15 -48.60 18.66
CA PRO A 258 -16.87 -48.09 18.24
C PRO A 258 -16.82 -46.56 18.33
N ILE A 259 -15.76 -46.02 18.92
CA ILE A 259 -15.51 -44.58 19.05
C ILE A 259 -14.17 -44.25 18.37
N VAL A 260 -14.12 -43.15 17.61
CA VAL A 260 -12.89 -42.61 17.01
C VAL A 260 -12.54 -41.29 17.71
N SER A 261 -11.33 -41.17 18.25
CA SER A 261 -10.79 -39.92 18.80
C SER A 261 -9.57 -39.48 18.00
N LEU A 262 -9.55 -38.23 17.54
CA LEU A 262 -8.40 -37.62 16.89
C LEU A 262 -7.58 -36.85 17.94
N ARG A 263 -6.27 -37.10 18.01
CA ARG A 263 -5.31 -36.32 18.80
C ARG A 263 -4.19 -35.82 17.90
N ILE A 264 -3.71 -34.61 18.19
CA ILE A 264 -2.55 -34.02 17.52
C ILE A 264 -1.30 -34.74 18.01
N VAL A 265 -0.55 -35.31 17.07
CA VAL A 265 0.79 -35.86 17.34
C VAL A 265 1.76 -34.70 17.13
N ASN A 266 2.23 -34.10 18.22
CA ASN A 266 3.44 -33.29 18.14
C ASN A 266 4.60 -34.24 17.83
N LYS A 267 5.25 -34.01 16.69
CA LYS A 267 6.53 -34.63 16.33
C LYS A 267 7.62 -33.90 17.10
N ASP A 268 8.25 -34.58 18.03
CA ASP A 268 9.69 -34.43 18.26
C ASP A 268 10.41 -35.55 17.51
#